data_AF-Q6LZG4-F1
#
_entry.id   AF-Q6LZG4-F1
#
_cell.length_a   1.000
_cell.length_b   1.000
_cell.length_c   1.000
_cell.angle_alpha   90.00
_cell.angle_beta   90.00
_cell.angle_gamma   90.00
#
_symmetry.space_group_name_H-M   'P 1'
#
loop_
_entity.id
_entity.type
_entity.pdbx_description
1 polymer ?
#
loop_
_entity_poly.entity_id
_entity_poly.type
_entity_poly.pdbx_seq_one_letter_code
_entity_poly.pdbx_strand_id
1 'polypeptide(L)'
;MEIREVLRNFKQEFDTRYVVRGLIDGSLSTLGVVIGASGGETSIIIAAGIGGGIANGISNILGALTAERAIIEEEREKKEKSLLIGNGNLKGTHEYQYKLNKTMYSGTYDGLSTCVGAVIPVIPFFIFDQSTALIMAIAFTLLILLGLGIFIGKLSRDNLLISGLKMVLGGVIVAVICFGVESLFG
;
A
#
# COMPACT_ATOMS: atom_id res chain seq x y z
N MET A 1 -18.00 2.05 -26.54
CA MET A 1 -17.38 1.14 -25.55
C MET A 1 -18.40 0.93 -24.45
N GLU A 2 -18.98 -0.26 -24.35
CA GLU A 2 -20.11 -0.48 -23.41
C GLU A 2 -19.60 -0.51 -21.96
N ILE A 3 -20.30 0.17 -21.06
CA ILE A 3 -20.03 0.18 -19.61
C ILE A 3 -19.91 -1.25 -19.04
N ARG A 4 -20.62 -2.21 -19.64
CA ARG A 4 -20.53 -3.64 -19.29
C ARG A 4 -19.16 -4.26 -19.58
N GLU A 5 -18.48 -3.84 -20.63
CA GLU A 5 -17.16 -4.33 -21.02
C GLU A 5 -16.08 -3.77 -20.09
N VAL A 6 -16.20 -2.49 -19.71
CA VAL A 6 -15.37 -1.85 -18.68
C VAL A 6 -15.54 -2.55 -17.33
N LEU A 7 -16.78 -2.79 -16.90
CA LEU A 7 -17.07 -3.48 -15.62
C LEU A 7 -16.61 -4.95 -15.62
N ARG A 8 -16.65 -5.64 -16.78
CA ARG A 8 -16.17 -7.02 -16.89
C ARG A 8 -14.65 -7.11 -16.80
N ASN A 9 -13.92 -6.20 -17.46
CA ASN A 9 -12.47 -6.10 -17.33
C ASN A 9 -12.05 -5.72 -15.90
N PHE A 10 -12.78 -4.78 -15.28
CA PHE A 10 -12.57 -4.38 -13.87
C PHE A 10 -12.65 -5.56 -12.90
N LYS A 11 -13.62 -6.48 -13.10
CA LYS A 11 -13.81 -7.66 -12.24
C LYS A 11 -12.81 -8.79 -12.52
N GLN A 12 -12.27 -8.85 -13.74
CA GLN A 12 -11.28 -9.86 -14.14
C GLN A 12 -9.85 -9.47 -13.71
N GLU A 13 -9.60 -8.18 -13.50
CA GLU A 13 -8.29 -7.61 -13.13
C GLU A 13 -8.19 -7.15 -11.66
N PHE A 14 -9.28 -7.20 -10.89
CA PHE A 14 -9.27 -6.85 -9.47
C PHE A 14 -8.55 -7.91 -8.64
N ASP A 15 -7.33 -7.60 -8.23
CA ASP A 15 -6.53 -8.46 -7.35
C ASP A 15 -6.48 -7.85 -5.95
N THR A 16 -7.24 -8.47 -5.04
CA THR A 16 -7.38 -8.08 -3.64
C THR A 16 -6.03 -7.97 -2.92
N ARG A 17 -4.98 -8.64 -3.43
CA ARG A 17 -3.63 -8.54 -2.86
C ARG A 17 -3.08 -7.11 -2.91
N TYR A 18 -3.34 -6.34 -3.96
CA TYR A 18 -2.89 -4.96 -4.07
C TYR A 18 -3.65 -4.04 -3.12
N VAL A 19 -4.95 -4.30 -2.92
CA VAL A 19 -5.74 -3.57 -1.91
C VAL A 19 -5.21 -3.81 -0.50
N VAL A 20 -4.94 -5.08 -0.16
CA VAL A 20 -4.41 -5.43 1.16
C VAL A 20 -3.00 -4.86 1.35
N ARG A 21 -2.13 -4.98 0.34
CA ARG A 21 -0.79 -4.39 0.34
C ARG A 21 -0.86 -2.88 0.60
N GLY A 22 -1.71 -2.17 -0.13
CA GLY A 22 -1.88 -0.73 0.02
C GLY A 22 -2.37 -0.35 1.42
N LEU A 23 -3.38 -1.05 1.95
CA LEU A 23 -3.87 -0.81 3.31
C LEU A 23 -2.77 -0.98 4.37
N ILE A 24 -1.96 -2.04 4.25
CA ILE A 24 -0.82 -2.27 5.15
C ILE A 24 0.18 -1.12 5.05
N ASP A 25 0.59 -0.77 3.83
CA ASP A 25 1.58 0.25 3.58
C ASP A 25 1.14 1.63 4.08
N GLY A 26 -0.10 2.03 3.78
CA GLY A 26 -0.68 3.29 4.24
C GLY A 26 -0.80 3.36 5.76
N SER A 27 -1.29 2.30 6.38
CA SER A 27 -1.48 2.25 7.84
C SER A 27 -0.14 2.29 8.58
N LEU A 28 0.86 1.53 8.13
CA LEU A 28 2.18 1.49 8.76
C LEU A 28 2.97 2.77 8.56
N SER A 29 3.04 3.29 7.32
CA SER A 29 3.76 4.53 7.02
C SER A 29 3.20 5.70 7.82
N THR A 30 1.87 5.82 7.88
CA THR A 30 1.22 6.92 8.58
C THR A 30 1.29 6.76 10.09
N LEU A 31 1.24 5.53 10.62
CA LEU A 31 1.52 5.30 12.04
C LEU A 31 2.93 5.79 12.40
N GLY A 32 3.92 5.50 11.55
CA GLY A 32 5.28 6.00 11.75
C GLY A 32 5.37 7.53 11.75
N VAL A 33 4.65 8.20 10.84
CA VAL A 33 4.57 9.66 10.80
C VAL A 33 3.92 10.23 12.05
N VAL A 34 2.80 9.66 12.48
CA VAL A 34 2.05 10.10 13.66
C VAL A 34 2.85 9.94 14.94
N ILE A 35 3.58 8.83 15.10
CA ILE A 35 4.51 8.63 16.22
C ILE A 35 5.68 9.60 16.09
N GLY A 36 6.28 9.74 14.91
CA GLY A 36 7.42 10.64 14.72
C GLY A 36 7.11 12.11 15.00
N ALA A 37 5.86 12.53 14.81
CA ALA A 37 5.39 13.88 15.06
C ALA A 37 4.77 14.06 16.45
N SER A 38 4.80 13.04 17.33
CA SER A 38 4.02 13.04 18.58
C SER A 38 4.43 14.09 19.60
N GLY A 39 5.63 14.66 19.52
CA GLY A 39 6.08 15.79 20.35
C GLY A 39 5.55 17.15 19.87
N GLY A 40 4.98 17.22 18.66
CA GLY A 40 4.48 18.46 18.05
C GLY A 40 3.03 18.77 18.38
N GLU A 41 2.49 19.82 17.75
CA GLU A 41 1.06 20.14 17.83
C GLU A 41 0.20 19.11 17.08
N THR A 42 -0.99 18.82 17.60
CA THR A 42 -1.96 17.92 16.97
C THR A 42 -2.30 18.31 15.52
N SER A 43 -2.31 19.61 15.21
CA SER A 43 -2.51 20.14 13.85
C SER A 43 -1.44 19.64 12.87
N ILE A 44 -0.18 19.61 13.30
CA ILE A 44 0.98 19.13 12.53
C ILE A 44 0.89 17.62 12.36
N ILE A 45 0.53 16.88 13.40
CA ILE A 45 0.36 15.42 13.34
C ILE A 45 -0.68 15.03 12.28
N ILE A 46 -1.84 15.71 12.28
CA ILE A 46 -2.91 15.45 11.31
C ILE A 46 -2.45 15.80 9.89
N ALA A 47 -1.85 16.99 9.71
CA ALA A 47 -1.39 17.45 8.40
C ALA A 47 -0.29 16.54 7.83
N ALA A 48 0.68 16.14 8.67
CA ALA A 48 1.76 15.24 8.29
C ALA A 48 1.24 13.83 8.00
N GLY A 49 0.32 13.31 8.83
CA GLY A 49 -0.25 11.98 8.62
C GLY A 49 -1.05 11.88 7.32
N ILE A 50 -1.96 12.82 7.07
CA ILE A 50 -2.77 12.83 5.83
C ILE A 50 -1.89 13.14 4.62
N GLY A 51 -1.05 14.18 4.71
CA GLY A 51 -0.17 14.60 3.63
C GLY A 51 0.84 13.52 3.25
N GLY A 52 1.49 12.91 4.24
CA GLY A 52 2.40 11.78 4.07
C GLY A 52 1.70 10.55 3.51
N GLY A 53 0.49 10.25 3.99
CA GLY A 53 -0.35 9.16 3.47
C GLY A 53 -0.72 9.30 1.99
N ILE A 54 -1.17 10.50 1.59
CA ILE A 54 -1.50 10.80 0.19
C ILE A 54 -0.24 10.74 -0.68
N ALA A 55 0.87 11.33 -0.21
CA ALA A 55 2.14 11.27 -0.91
C ALA A 55 2.59 9.82 -1.12
N ASN A 56 2.45 8.97 -0.10
CA ASN A 56 2.78 7.55 -0.20
C ASN A 56 1.87 6.83 -1.21
N GLY A 57 0.56 7.06 -1.16
CA GLY A 57 -0.37 6.46 -2.12
C GLY A 57 -0.08 6.86 -3.57
N ILE A 58 0.20 8.14 -3.83
CA ILE A 58 0.62 8.60 -5.17
C ILE A 58 1.95 7.95 -5.57
N SER A 59 2.90 7.85 -4.64
CA SER A 59 4.19 7.18 -4.86
C SER A 59 4.01 5.72 -5.29
N ASN A 60 3.09 4.99 -4.67
CA ASN A 60 2.79 3.60 -5.06
C ASN A 60 2.19 3.49 -6.48
N ILE A 61 1.30 4.42 -6.87
CA ILE A 61 0.76 4.46 -8.24
C ILE A 61 1.89 4.71 -9.24
N LEU A 62 2.69 5.75 -9.01
CA LEU A 62 3.78 6.13 -9.92
C LEU A 62 4.88 5.06 -9.97
N GLY A 63 5.18 4.45 -8.83
CA GLY A 63 6.11 3.34 -8.70
C GLY A 63 5.67 2.14 -9.53
N ALA A 64 4.40 1.74 -9.43
CA ALA A 64 3.85 0.68 -10.27
C ALA A 64 3.91 1.06 -11.77
N LEU A 65 3.43 2.24 -12.14
CA LEU A 65 3.37 2.68 -13.54
C LEU A 65 4.74 2.87 -14.20
N THR A 66 5.76 3.21 -13.43
CA THR A 66 7.09 3.50 -13.96
C THR A 66 8.01 2.30 -13.81
N ALA A 67 8.16 1.77 -12.60
CA ALA A 67 9.10 0.68 -12.32
C ALA A 67 8.61 -0.67 -12.87
N GLU A 68 7.34 -1.05 -12.64
CA GLU A 68 6.84 -2.32 -13.21
C GLU A 68 6.76 -2.24 -14.74
N ARG A 69 6.41 -1.08 -15.30
CA ARG A 69 6.42 -0.89 -16.76
C ARG A 69 7.83 -1.04 -17.36
N ALA A 70 8.86 -0.53 -16.68
CA ALA A 70 10.24 -0.73 -17.13
C ALA A 70 10.62 -2.23 -17.17
N ILE A 71 10.18 -3.01 -16.17
CA ILE A 71 10.37 -4.47 -16.14
C ILE A 71 9.60 -5.14 -17.30
N ILE A 72 8.37 -4.73 -17.57
CA ILE A 72 7.58 -5.27 -18.71
C ILE A 72 8.28 -4.99 -20.05
N GLU A 73 8.84 -3.80 -20.24
CA GLU A 73 9.60 -3.46 -21.44
C GLU A 73 10.89 -4.27 -21.55
N GLU A 74 11.65 -4.44 -20.45
CA GLU A 74 12.86 -5.26 -20.43
C GLU A 74 12.56 -6.73 -20.75
N GLU A 75 11.51 -7.31 -20.14
CA GLU A 75 11.06 -8.67 -20.42
C GLU A 75 10.66 -8.84 -21.89
N ARG A 76 9.95 -7.86 -22.45
CA ARG A 76 9.57 -7.84 -23.87
C ARG A 76 10.81 -7.83 -24.76
N GLU A 77 11.78 -6.95 -24.51
CA GLU A 77 13.00 -6.86 -25.30
C GLU A 77 13.83 -8.16 -25.24
N LYS A 78 13.93 -8.76 -24.04
CA LYS A 78 14.58 -10.08 -23.89
C LYS A 78 13.88 -11.15 -24.72
N LYS A 79 12.54 -11.22 -24.69
CA LYS A 79 11.77 -12.16 -25.51
C LYS A 79 11.99 -11.93 -27.00
N GLU A 80 11.94 -10.68 -27.47
CA GLU A 80 12.16 -10.35 -28.88
C GLU A 80 13.56 -10.74 -29.36
N LYS A 81 14.58 -10.48 -28.54
CA LYS A 81 15.96 -10.86 -28.82
C LYS A 81 16.13 -12.38 -28.92
N SER A 82 15.51 -13.15 -28.02
CA SER A 82 15.53 -14.62 -28.07
C SER A 82 14.80 -15.19 -29.28
N LEU A 83 13.82 -14.46 -29.83
CA LEU A 83 13.10 -14.83 -31.05
C LEU A 83 13.73 -14.29 -32.33
N LEU A 84 14.82 -13.51 -32.23
CA LEU A 84 15.49 -12.84 -33.35
C LEU A 84 14.56 -11.94 -34.17
N ILE A 85 13.58 -11.31 -33.52
CA ILE A 85 12.64 -10.37 -34.16
C ILE A 85 12.99 -8.92 -33.81
N GLY A 86 12.50 -7.97 -34.62
CA GLY A 86 12.77 -6.54 -34.45
C GLY A 86 12.16 -5.95 -33.17
N ASN A 87 12.81 -4.91 -32.63
CA ASN A 87 12.36 -4.24 -31.42
C ASN A 87 10.97 -3.61 -31.63
N GLY A 88 10.01 -3.99 -30.78
CA GLY A 88 8.65 -3.45 -30.78
C GLY A 88 7.62 -4.39 -31.38
N ASN A 89 8.05 -5.51 -31.98
CA ASN A 89 7.16 -6.47 -32.63
C ASN A 89 6.15 -7.11 -31.66
N LEU A 90 6.49 -7.24 -30.37
CA LEU A 90 5.58 -7.79 -29.36
C LEU A 90 4.64 -6.74 -28.72
N LYS A 91 4.79 -5.44 -29.02
CA LYS A 91 3.93 -4.39 -28.42
C LYS A 91 2.46 -4.48 -28.84
N GLY A 92 2.18 -5.08 -29.99
CA GLY A 92 0.81 -5.33 -30.46
C GLY A 92 0.16 -6.58 -29.86
N THR A 93 0.90 -7.39 -29.09
CA THR A 93 0.37 -8.65 -28.58
C THR A 93 -0.60 -8.43 -27.42
N HIS A 94 -1.61 -9.30 -27.34
CA HIS A 94 -2.55 -9.30 -26.22
C HIS A 94 -1.83 -9.51 -24.88
N GLU A 95 -0.74 -10.29 -24.84
CA GLU A 95 0.06 -10.49 -23.61
C GLU A 95 0.66 -9.17 -23.12
N TYR A 96 1.30 -8.40 -24.01
CA TYR A 96 1.92 -7.12 -23.64
C TYR A 96 0.88 -6.10 -23.15
N GLN A 97 -0.23 -5.95 -23.90
CA GLN A 97 -1.30 -5.02 -23.53
C GLN A 97 -1.98 -5.41 -22.22
N TYR A 98 -2.20 -6.71 -22.00
CA TYR A 98 -2.72 -7.23 -20.74
C TYR A 98 -1.78 -6.94 -19.56
N LYS A 99 -0.46 -7.15 -19.71
CA LYS A 99 0.52 -6.83 -18.66
C LYS A 99 0.50 -5.34 -18.30
N LEU A 100 0.51 -4.45 -19.30
CA LEU A 100 0.45 -3.00 -19.07
C LEU A 100 -0.82 -2.57 -18.33
N ASN A 101 -1.98 -3.02 -18.80
CA ASN A 101 -3.26 -2.67 -18.18
C ASN A 101 -3.34 -3.22 -16.77
N LYS A 102 -2.93 -4.48 -16.55
CA LYS A 102 -2.91 -5.09 -15.24
C LYS A 102 -2.04 -4.29 -14.26
N THR A 103 -0.82 -3.89 -14.65
CA THR A 103 0.06 -3.05 -13.82
C THR A 103 -0.60 -1.71 -13.48
N MET A 104 -1.23 -1.06 -14.46
CA MET A 104 -1.92 0.21 -14.23
C MET A 104 -3.08 0.10 -13.23
N TYR A 105 -3.96 -0.90 -13.39
CA TYR A 105 -5.06 -1.12 -12.45
C TYR A 105 -4.56 -1.54 -11.07
N SER A 106 -3.62 -2.47 -11.02
CA SER A 106 -3.05 -2.98 -9.76
C SER A 106 -2.38 -1.87 -8.96
N GLY A 107 -1.56 -1.04 -9.61
CA GLY A 107 -0.92 0.12 -9.01
C GLY A 107 -1.92 1.17 -8.51
N THR A 108 -3.00 1.39 -9.27
CA THR A 108 -4.08 2.31 -8.86
C THR A 108 -4.80 1.79 -7.61
N TYR A 109 -5.13 0.50 -7.55
CA TYR A 109 -5.76 -0.09 -6.37
C TYR A 109 -4.83 -0.09 -5.16
N ASP A 110 -3.54 -0.37 -5.36
CA ASP A 110 -2.52 -0.29 -4.30
C ASP A 110 -2.49 1.12 -3.71
N GLY A 111 -2.21 2.13 -4.54
CA GLY A 111 -2.08 3.50 -4.06
C GLY A 111 -3.34 4.13 -3.48
N LEU A 112 -4.52 3.84 -4.03
CA LEU A 112 -5.79 4.29 -3.43
C LEU A 112 -6.01 3.63 -2.06
N SER A 113 -5.67 2.34 -1.94
CA SER A 113 -5.79 1.62 -0.67
C SER A 113 -4.75 2.11 0.34
N THR A 114 -3.57 2.54 -0.11
CA THR A 114 -2.58 3.25 0.73
C THR A 114 -3.14 4.54 1.28
N CYS A 115 -3.77 5.38 0.46
CA CYS A 115 -4.42 6.60 0.94
C CYS A 115 -5.49 6.30 2.00
N VAL A 116 -6.30 5.26 1.78
CA VAL A 116 -7.35 4.85 2.74
C VAL A 116 -6.73 4.32 4.04
N GLY A 117 -5.71 3.47 3.94
CA GLY A 117 -5.00 2.91 5.09
C GLY A 117 -4.35 4.01 5.93
N ALA A 118 -3.82 5.04 5.29
CA ALA A 118 -3.19 6.18 5.94
C ALA A 118 -4.14 7.03 6.80
N VAL A 119 -5.44 7.05 6.51
CA VAL A 119 -6.39 7.83 7.32
C VAL A 119 -6.60 7.18 8.69
N ILE A 120 -6.48 5.85 8.79
CA ILE A 120 -6.85 5.08 9.98
C ILE A 120 -6.10 5.53 11.25
N PRO A 121 -4.76 5.69 11.24
CA PRO A 121 -4.02 6.14 12.43
C PRO A 121 -4.29 7.62 12.77
N VAL A 122 -4.82 8.41 11.84
CA VAL A 122 -5.06 9.85 12.04
C VAL A 122 -6.44 10.11 12.67
N ILE A 123 -7.44 9.25 12.43
CA ILE A 123 -8.81 9.42 12.94
C ILE A 123 -8.88 9.79 14.44
N PRO A 124 -8.14 9.13 15.35
CA PRO A 124 -8.21 9.45 16.78
C PRO A 124 -7.84 10.89 17.14
N PHE A 125 -6.95 11.53 16.37
CA PHE A 125 -6.46 12.89 16.63
C PHE A 125 -7.52 13.97 16.38
N PHE A 126 -8.61 13.64 15.70
CA PHE A 126 -9.75 14.56 15.55
C PHE A 126 -10.70 14.57 16.76
N ILE A 127 -10.63 13.55 17.63
CA ILE A 127 -11.66 13.29 18.65
C ILE A 127 -11.07 13.35 20.06
N PHE A 128 -9.87 12.82 20.25
CA PHE A 128 -9.24 12.65 21.56
C PHE A 128 -8.09 13.63 21.78
N ASP A 129 -7.69 13.79 23.04
CA ASP A 129 -6.44 14.47 23.38
C ASP A 129 -5.23 13.74 22.78
N GLN A 130 -4.13 14.45 22.54
CA GLN A 130 -2.96 13.94 21.84
C GLN A 130 -2.39 12.63 22.41
N SER A 131 -2.32 12.52 23.74
CA SER A 131 -1.79 11.33 24.42
C SER A 131 -2.71 10.12 24.21
N THR A 132 -4.01 10.31 24.42
CA THR A 132 -5.01 9.25 24.19
C THR A 132 -5.10 8.90 22.70
N ALA A 133 -5.08 9.89 21.81
CA ALA A 133 -5.15 9.72 20.36
C ALA A 133 -3.98 8.87 19.83
N LEU A 134 -2.77 9.08 20.32
CA LEU A 134 -1.60 8.29 19.95
C LEU A 134 -1.74 6.81 20.32
N ILE A 135 -2.19 6.52 21.54
CA ILE A 135 -2.43 5.15 22.01
C ILE A 135 -3.51 4.49 21.14
N MET A 136 -4.60 5.21 20.86
CA MET A 136 -5.70 4.73 20.02
C MET A 136 -5.26 4.51 18.57
N ALA A 137 -4.38 5.35 18.03
CA ALA A 137 -3.83 5.20 16.68
C ALA A 137 -2.98 3.94 16.55
N ILE A 138 -2.11 3.67 17.53
CA ILE A 138 -1.33 2.43 17.61
C ILE A 138 -2.28 1.23 17.71
N ALA A 139 -3.25 1.27 18.63
CA ALA A 139 -4.20 0.18 18.84
C ALA A 139 -5.01 -0.14 17.57
N PHE A 140 -5.60 0.86 16.92
CA PHE A 140 -6.38 0.66 15.69
C PHE A 140 -5.51 0.17 14.53
N THR A 141 -4.28 0.67 14.41
CA THR A 141 -3.35 0.20 13.38
C THR A 141 -2.99 -1.27 13.59
N LEU A 142 -2.66 -1.67 14.82
CA LEU A 142 -2.35 -3.07 15.12
C LEU A 142 -3.57 -3.98 14.92
N LEU A 143 -4.77 -3.51 15.26
CA LEU A 143 -6.01 -4.26 15.03
C LEU A 143 -6.29 -4.48 13.54
N ILE A 144 -6.13 -3.45 12.70
CA ILE A 144 -6.33 -3.64 11.26
C ILE A 144 -5.25 -4.53 10.66
N LEU A 145 -3.99 -4.39 11.07
CA LEU A 145 -2.90 -5.28 10.65
C LEU A 145 -3.15 -6.73 11.05
N LEU A 146 -3.67 -6.97 12.25
CA LEU A 146 -4.09 -8.30 12.68
C LEU A 146 -5.18 -8.87 11.77
N GLY A 147 -6.21 -8.07 11.47
CA GLY A 147 -7.30 -8.45 10.58
C GLY A 147 -6.81 -8.75 9.15
N LEU A 148 -5.96 -7.90 8.60
CA LEU A 148 -5.35 -8.08 7.27
C LEU A 148 -4.42 -9.30 7.24
N GLY A 149 -3.65 -9.54 8.31
CA GLY A 149 -2.78 -10.71 8.42
C GLY A 149 -3.56 -12.02 8.51
N ILE A 150 -4.68 -12.05 9.24
CA ILE A 150 -5.61 -13.20 9.26
C ILE A 150 -6.21 -13.41 7.87
N PHE A 151 -6.61 -12.34 7.19
CA PHE A 151 -7.15 -12.40 5.84
C PHE A 151 -6.14 -12.99 4.84
N ILE A 152 -4.89 -12.52 4.87
CA ILE A 152 -3.80 -13.08 4.06
C ILE A 152 -3.57 -14.55 4.40
N GLY A 153 -3.50 -14.90 5.69
CA GLY A 153 -3.33 -16.29 6.12
C GLY A 153 -4.39 -17.22 5.54
N LYS A 154 -5.65 -16.76 5.49
CA LYS A 154 -6.76 -17.49 4.88
C LYS A 154 -6.57 -17.68 3.38
N LEU A 155 -6.12 -16.64 2.68
CA LEU A 155 -5.87 -16.67 1.23
C LEU A 155 -4.70 -17.59 0.88
N SER A 156 -3.63 -17.57 1.67
CA SER A 156 -2.42 -18.36 1.47
C SER A 156 -2.53 -19.82 1.96
N ARG A 157 -3.65 -20.22 2.57
CA ARG A 157 -3.82 -21.53 3.25
C ARG A 157 -2.78 -21.79 4.33
N ASP A 158 -2.28 -20.72 4.94
CA ASP A 158 -1.35 -20.75 6.07
C ASP A 158 -2.10 -20.68 7.40
N ASN A 159 -1.38 -20.87 8.50
CA ASN A 159 -1.96 -20.72 9.83
C ASN A 159 -2.36 -19.26 10.10
N LEU A 160 -3.66 -19.02 10.24
CA LEU A 160 -4.28 -17.70 10.42
C LEU A 160 -3.63 -16.88 11.55
N LEU A 161 -3.41 -17.54 12.70
CA LEU A 161 -2.87 -16.89 13.89
C LEU A 161 -1.42 -16.45 13.67
N ILE A 162 -0.61 -17.28 13.01
CA ILE A 162 0.79 -16.95 12.71
C ILE A 162 0.85 -15.79 11.72
N SER A 163 0.01 -15.78 10.68
CA SER A 163 0.00 -14.68 9.70
C SER A 163 -0.46 -13.36 10.31
N GLY A 164 -1.50 -13.39 11.16
CA GLY A 164 -1.94 -12.24 11.93
C GLY A 164 -0.85 -11.71 12.87
N LEU A 165 -0.24 -12.59 13.66
CA LEU A 165 0.78 -12.21 14.64
C LEU A 165 2.04 -11.66 13.98
N LYS A 166 2.44 -12.20 12.82
CA LYS A 166 3.55 -11.65 12.02
C LYS A 166 3.31 -10.19 11.62
N MET A 167 2.08 -9.84 11.23
CA MET A 167 1.75 -8.45 10.87
C MET A 167 1.72 -7.52 12.07
N VAL A 168 1.17 -7.96 13.20
CA VAL A 168 1.22 -7.20 14.46
C VAL A 168 2.65 -6.97 14.89
N LEU A 169 3.51 -8.00 14.82
CA LEU A 169 4.93 -7.88 15.16
C LEU A 169 5.61 -6.83 14.28
N GLY A 170 5.34 -6.80 12.98
CA GLY A 170 5.82 -5.76 12.07
C GLY A 170 5.39 -4.35 12.51
N GLY A 171 4.11 -4.17 12.85
CA GLY A 171 3.60 -2.89 13.35
C GLY A 171 4.23 -2.45 14.67
N VAL A 172 4.44 -3.38 15.60
CA VAL A 172 5.13 -3.10 16.87
C VAL A 172 6.59 -2.69 16.63
N ILE A 173 7.30 -3.37 15.73
CA ILE A 173 8.68 -3.01 15.38
C ILE A 173 8.73 -1.59 14.81
N VAL A 174 7.84 -1.25 13.88
CA VAL A 174 7.75 0.11 13.32
C VAL A 174 7.48 1.12 14.42
N ALA A 175 6.52 0.86 15.31
CA ALA A 175 6.20 1.75 16.41
C ALA A 175 7.41 1.98 17.32
N VAL A 176 8.11 0.91 17.74
CA VAL A 176 9.30 1.00 18.61
C VAL A 176 10.41 1.81 17.94
N ILE A 177 10.68 1.57 16.65
CA ILE A 177 11.70 2.31 15.91
C ILE A 177 11.32 3.79 15.81
N CYS A 178 10.06 4.10 15.47
CA CYS A 178 9.60 5.48 15.34
C CYS A 178 9.58 6.22 16.68
N PHE A 179 9.24 5.57 17.79
CA PHE A 179 9.40 6.15 19.13
C PHE A 179 10.86 6.43 19.47
N GLY A 180 11.77 5.53 19.06
CA GLY A 180 13.21 5.77 19.21
C GLY A 180 13.68 6.99 18.42
N VAL A 181 13.15 7.19 17.20
CA VAL A 181 13.44 8.39 16.40
C VAL A 181 12.83 9.64 17.04
N GLU A 182 11.57 9.59 17.47
CA GLU A 182 10.91 10.73 18.10
C GLU A 182 11.62 11.15 19.38
N SER A 183 12.01 10.21 20.26
CA SER A 183 12.75 10.54 21.47
C SER A 183 14.13 11.17 21.22
N LEU A 184 14.71 11.05 20.02
CA LEU A 184 15.99 11.65 19.67
C LEU A 184 15.85 13.07 19.09
N PHE A 185 14.70 13.39 18.49
CA PHE A 185 14.51 14.61 17.69
C PHE A 185 13.29 15.46 18.08
N GLY A 186 12.38 14.92 18.89
CA GLY A 186 11.22 15.61 19.47
C GLY A 186 11.56 16.33 20.76
#